data_AF-A0A382SPY5-F1
#
_entry.id   AF-A0A382SPY5-F1
#
_cell.length_a   1.000
_cell.length_b   1.000
_cell.length_c   1.000
_cell.angle_alpha   90.00
_cell.angle_beta   90.00
_cell.angle_gamma   90.00
#
_symmetry.space_group_name_H-M   'P 1'
#
loop_
_entity.id
_entity.type
_entity.pdbx_description
1 polymer ?
#
loop_
_entity_poly.entity_id
_entity_poly.type
_entity_poly.pdbx_seq_one_letter_code
_entity_poly.pdbx_strand_id
1 'polypeptide(L)'
;VNGRIIDTMIVAPLIDENQYWYTLNALGREYVNEGKTEADLNEAAAEWGLDPKADLWRLPSAFVGTYATQDAALTLKLWNHFKILLEEQNLWNIFDLEISVLPVILAMKQKGVRVDLERAETLKKELIKREKNLIQKIKKESGVPEVQLWAANSLSKVFDALKLTYTRPPTGLPSFTKAFLENHSHPVAQLIRGAREVNKTHSTFIDSILKHEHNGRIHAEIRQLKGESGGTVTGRLSMSNPNLQQVPARNKEIGPLIRSLFLPEEGEQWCSADFSQQEPRILTHYASRSRYEGAETIADAYNDGDADF
;
A
#
# COMPACT_ATOMS: atom_id res chain seq x y z
N VAL A 1 27.05 3.73 1.40
CA VAL A 1 27.58 3.39 0.06
C VAL A 1 28.13 4.68 -0.53
N ASN A 2 29.43 4.73 -0.83
CA ASN A 2 30.02 5.91 -1.49
C ASN A 2 30.07 5.62 -2.99
N GLY A 3 29.22 6.28 -3.79
CA GLY A 3 29.17 6.11 -5.25
C GLY A 3 27.77 6.25 -5.85
N ARG A 4 27.69 6.32 -7.19
CA ARG A 4 26.42 6.31 -7.93
C ARG A 4 25.73 4.95 -7.75
N ILE A 5 24.51 4.96 -7.25
CA ILE A 5 23.67 3.76 -7.14
C ILE A 5 22.90 3.62 -8.44
N ILE A 6 22.89 2.40 -8.99
CA ILE A 6 22.09 2.04 -10.16
C ILE A 6 21.37 0.76 -9.79
N ASP A 7 20.05 0.76 -9.98
CA ASP A 7 19.22 -0.39 -9.66
C ASP A 7 18.39 -0.77 -10.90
N THR A 8 18.70 -1.92 -11.50
CA THR A 8 17.97 -2.44 -12.67
C THR A 8 16.51 -2.74 -12.36
N MET A 9 16.15 -2.98 -11.10
CA MET A 9 14.75 -3.18 -10.68
C MET A 9 13.98 -1.86 -10.53
N ILE A 10 14.67 -0.72 -10.41
CA ILE A 10 14.04 0.61 -10.57
C ILE A 10 13.90 0.95 -12.04
N VAL A 11 14.91 0.62 -12.85
CA VAL A 11 14.92 0.96 -14.28
C VAL A 11 13.86 0.20 -15.07
N ALA A 12 13.67 -1.10 -14.80
CA ALA A 12 12.70 -1.93 -15.52
C ALA A 12 11.26 -1.36 -15.52
N PRO A 13 10.65 -1.02 -14.36
CA PRO A 13 9.31 -0.44 -14.34
C PRO A 13 9.24 1.01 -14.85
N LEU A 14 10.37 1.70 -15.05
CA LEU A 14 10.39 2.98 -15.76
C LEU A 14 10.30 2.78 -17.28
N ILE A 15 10.93 1.71 -17.78
CA ILE A 15 10.93 1.34 -19.20
C ILE A 15 9.58 0.77 -19.62
N ASP A 16 8.99 -0.08 -18.78
CA ASP A 16 7.65 -0.62 -18.98
C ASP A 16 7.06 -1.07 -17.64
N GLU A 17 6.10 -0.29 -17.13
CA GLU A 17 5.37 -0.53 -15.88
C GLU A 17 4.29 -1.63 -15.99
N ASN A 18 4.00 -2.11 -17.20
CA ASN A 18 2.97 -3.11 -17.48
C ASN A 18 3.54 -4.53 -17.64
N GLN A 19 4.85 -4.71 -17.44
CA GLN A 19 5.46 -6.04 -17.46
C GLN A 19 4.83 -6.98 -16.42
N TYR A 20 4.72 -8.25 -16.80
CA TYR A 20 4.20 -9.29 -15.93
C TYR A 20 5.17 -9.63 -14.78
N TRP A 21 6.48 -9.61 -15.04
CA TRP A 21 7.50 -10.07 -14.11
C TRP A 21 8.68 -9.10 -14.06
N TYR A 22 9.20 -8.85 -12.86
CA TYR A 22 10.35 -7.94 -12.66
C TYR A 22 11.54 -8.65 -12.02
N THR A 23 11.50 -9.98 -11.92
CA THR A 23 12.65 -10.74 -11.42
C THR A 23 13.84 -10.62 -12.36
N LEU A 24 15.04 -10.66 -11.80
CA LEU A 24 16.29 -10.60 -12.57
C LEU A 24 16.33 -11.63 -13.72
N ASN A 25 15.81 -12.84 -13.47
CA ASN A 25 15.77 -13.91 -14.47
C ASN A 25 14.75 -13.64 -15.59
N ALA A 26 13.59 -13.07 -15.27
CA ALA A 26 12.60 -12.71 -16.27
C ALA A 26 13.12 -11.58 -17.17
N LEU A 27 13.64 -10.51 -16.55
CA LEU A 27 14.24 -9.39 -17.28
C LEU A 27 15.43 -9.84 -18.13
N GLY A 28 16.27 -10.73 -17.60
CA GLY A 28 17.38 -11.32 -18.35
C GLY A 28 16.94 -12.00 -19.64
N ARG A 29 15.90 -12.83 -19.57
CA ARG A 29 15.38 -13.55 -20.72
C ARG A 29 14.78 -12.62 -21.75
N GLU A 30 14.05 -11.62 -21.29
CA GLU A 30 13.33 -10.67 -22.13
C GLU A 30 14.25 -9.71 -22.88
N TYR A 31 15.19 -9.07 -22.16
CA TYR A 31 15.98 -7.96 -22.71
C TYR A 31 17.35 -8.37 -23.24
N VAL A 32 17.93 -9.46 -22.74
CA VAL A 32 19.29 -9.88 -23.12
C VAL A 32 19.40 -11.35 -23.52
N ASN A 33 18.29 -12.07 -23.65
CA ASN A 33 18.23 -13.50 -23.99
C ASN A 33 19.08 -14.40 -23.09
N GLU A 34 19.25 -14.03 -21.82
CA GLU A 34 20.03 -14.79 -20.84
C GLU A 34 19.19 -15.12 -19.60
N GLY A 35 19.32 -16.34 -19.10
CA GLY A 35 18.71 -16.75 -17.84
C GLY A 35 19.79 -17.16 -16.84
N LYS A 36 19.42 -17.12 -15.55
CA LYS A 36 20.19 -17.78 -14.50
C LYS A 36 19.65 -19.16 -14.21
N THR A 37 20.54 -20.06 -13.81
CA THR A 37 20.19 -21.39 -13.31
C THR A 37 20.46 -21.44 -11.82
N GLU A 38 19.50 -21.98 -11.08
CA GLU A 38 19.63 -22.21 -9.64
C GLU A 38 19.73 -23.71 -9.32
N ALA A 39 19.92 -24.57 -10.34
CA ALA A 39 19.87 -26.02 -10.20
C ALA A 39 20.93 -26.51 -9.21
N ASP A 40 22.20 -26.17 -9.46
CA ASP A 40 23.33 -26.59 -8.61
C ASP A 40 23.22 -26.06 -7.18
N LEU A 41 22.68 -24.84 -7.00
CA LEU A 41 22.45 -24.25 -5.68
C LEU A 41 21.35 -25.01 -4.91
N ASN A 42 20.26 -25.33 -5.60
CA ASN A 42 19.12 -26.05 -5.00
C ASN A 42 19.49 -27.50 -4.67
N GLU A 43 20.26 -28.17 -5.54
CA GLU A 43 20.78 -29.51 -5.28
C GLU A 43 21.70 -29.52 -4.06
N ALA A 44 22.66 -28.60 -3.99
CA ALA A 44 23.53 -28.46 -2.83
C ALA A 44 22.75 -28.13 -1.54
N ALA A 45 21.74 -27.27 -1.61
CA ALA A 45 20.89 -26.97 -0.45
C ALA A 45 20.10 -28.19 0.02
N ALA A 46 19.56 -28.98 -0.91
CA ALA A 46 18.83 -30.21 -0.60
C ALA A 46 19.73 -31.26 0.05
N GLU A 47 20.95 -31.47 -0.48
CA GLU A 47 21.94 -32.39 0.11
C GLU A 47 22.30 -32.02 1.55
N TRP A 48 22.31 -30.72 1.86
CA TRP A 48 22.68 -30.20 3.17
C TRP A 48 21.47 -30.02 4.11
N GLY A 49 20.24 -30.27 3.63
CA GLY A 49 19.02 -30.06 4.39
C GLY A 49 18.78 -28.58 4.76
N LEU A 50 19.16 -27.67 3.86
CA LEU A 50 19.13 -26.22 4.05
C LEU A 50 18.18 -25.54 3.06
N ASP A 51 17.73 -24.34 3.38
CA ASP A 51 17.04 -23.50 2.40
C ASP A 51 18.05 -22.77 1.49
N PRO A 52 17.90 -22.83 0.15
CA PRO A 52 18.88 -22.27 -0.79
C PRO A 52 19.00 -20.74 -0.73
N LYS A 53 18.07 -20.03 -0.09
CA LYS A 53 18.08 -18.57 0.05
C LYS A 53 18.29 -18.14 1.50
N ALA A 54 17.48 -18.63 2.44
CA ALA A 54 17.52 -18.26 3.84
C ALA A 54 18.79 -18.78 4.55
N ASP A 55 19.29 -19.94 4.14
CA ASP A 55 20.52 -20.55 4.68
C ASP A 55 21.72 -20.41 3.72
N LEU A 56 21.67 -19.50 2.74
CA LEU A 56 22.73 -19.33 1.73
C LEU A 56 24.14 -19.18 2.35
N TRP A 57 24.23 -18.54 3.52
CA TRP A 57 25.45 -18.32 4.28
C TRP A 57 26.07 -19.60 4.89
N ARG A 58 25.34 -20.72 4.87
CA ARG A 58 25.79 -22.04 5.36
C ARG A 58 26.20 -22.98 4.23
N LEU A 59 25.94 -22.62 2.97
CA LEU A 59 26.24 -23.47 1.81
C LEU A 59 27.70 -23.35 1.37
N PRO A 60 28.26 -24.39 0.71
CA PRO A 60 29.63 -24.34 0.21
C PRO A 60 29.83 -23.18 -0.79
N SER A 61 30.95 -22.48 -0.65
CA SER A 61 31.25 -21.26 -1.42
C SER A 61 31.30 -21.49 -2.93
N ALA A 62 31.59 -22.71 -3.39
CA ALA A 62 31.61 -23.03 -4.82
C ALA A 62 30.22 -22.87 -5.48
N PHE A 63 29.15 -23.34 -4.82
CA PHE A 63 27.79 -23.21 -5.34
C PHE A 63 27.27 -21.78 -5.19
N VAL A 64 27.53 -21.15 -4.04
CA VAL A 64 27.15 -19.76 -3.77
C VAL A 64 27.86 -18.80 -4.73
N GLY A 65 29.15 -19.03 -4.99
CA GLY A 65 29.97 -18.18 -5.87
C GLY A 65 29.48 -18.20 -7.31
N THR A 66 29.13 -19.37 -7.85
CA THR A 66 28.55 -19.50 -9.20
C THR A 66 27.22 -18.75 -9.29
N TYR A 67 26.33 -18.95 -8.33
CA TYR A 67 25.04 -18.24 -8.26
C TYR A 67 25.22 -16.70 -8.18
N ALA A 68 26.06 -16.24 -7.26
CA ALA A 68 26.28 -14.80 -7.04
C ALA A 68 26.95 -14.12 -8.24
N THR A 69 27.84 -14.82 -8.94
CA THR A 69 28.50 -14.29 -10.14
C THR A 69 27.51 -14.13 -11.30
N GLN A 70 26.57 -15.07 -11.46
CA GLN A 70 25.50 -14.96 -12.46
C GLN A 70 24.62 -13.73 -12.20
N ASP A 71 24.20 -13.50 -10.94
CA ASP A 71 23.39 -12.34 -10.57
C ASP A 71 24.13 -11.03 -10.93
N ALA A 72 25.40 -10.88 -10.53
CA ALA A 72 26.19 -9.69 -10.84
C ALA A 72 26.41 -9.48 -12.35
N ALA A 73 26.74 -10.53 -13.09
CA ALA A 73 26.98 -10.46 -14.52
C ALA A 73 25.71 -10.09 -15.30
N LEU A 74 24.57 -10.71 -14.96
CA LEU A 74 23.29 -10.46 -15.61
C LEU A 74 22.78 -9.04 -15.32
N THR A 75 22.91 -8.55 -14.08
CA THR A 75 22.58 -7.16 -13.73
C THR A 75 23.40 -6.16 -14.56
N LEU A 76 24.70 -6.39 -14.76
CA LEU A 76 25.54 -5.50 -15.59
C LEU A 76 25.12 -5.52 -17.06
N LYS A 77 24.79 -6.69 -17.62
CA LYS A 77 24.29 -6.82 -19.00
C LYS A 77 22.96 -6.10 -19.18
N LEU A 78 22.03 -6.29 -18.24
CA LEU A 78 20.75 -5.58 -18.22
C LEU A 78 20.96 -4.07 -18.15
N TRP A 79 21.83 -3.58 -17.28
CA TRP A 79 22.12 -2.15 -17.22
C TRP A 79 22.65 -1.61 -18.55
N ASN A 80 23.55 -2.34 -19.22
CA ASN A 80 24.06 -1.92 -20.51
C ASN A 80 22.96 -1.82 -21.57
N HIS A 81 21.99 -2.73 -21.56
CA HIS A 81 20.83 -2.69 -22.43
C HIS A 81 19.85 -1.58 -22.04
N PHE A 82 19.48 -1.47 -20.77
CA PHE A 82 18.53 -0.48 -20.26
C PHE A 82 18.97 0.97 -20.47
N LYS A 83 20.28 1.26 -20.46
CA LYS A 83 20.78 2.60 -20.82
C LYS A 83 20.31 3.05 -22.21
N ILE A 84 20.25 2.12 -23.16
CA ILE A 84 19.80 2.41 -24.53
C ILE A 84 18.31 2.74 -24.50
N LEU A 85 17.51 1.93 -23.81
CA LEU A 85 16.06 2.14 -23.69
C LEU A 85 15.71 3.43 -22.94
N LEU A 86 16.47 3.78 -21.90
CA LEU A 86 16.30 5.05 -21.18
C LEU A 86 16.52 6.26 -22.09
N GLU A 87 17.50 6.19 -22.99
CA GLU A 87 17.75 7.23 -23.99
C GLU A 87 16.62 7.30 -25.02
N GLU A 88 16.26 6.14 -25.62
CA GLU A 88 15.23 6.05 -26.64
C GLU A 88 13.85 6.54 -26.17
N GLN A 89 13.52 6.30 -24.89
CA GLN A 89 12.27 6.74 -24.28
C GLN A 89 12.37 8.10 -23.57
N ASN A 90 13.53 8.75 -23.58
CA ASN A 90 13.78 10.03 -22.91
C ASN A 90 13.45 10.02 -21.40
N LEU A 91 13.88 8.97 -20.70
CA LEU A 91 13.53 8.70 -19.29
C LEU A 91 14.62 9.14 -18.29
N TRP A 92 15.74 9.68 -18.74
CA TRP A 92 16.89 10.02 -17.86
C TRP A 92 16.52 10.94 -16.69
N ASN A 93 15.68 11.95 -16.92
CA ASN A 93 15.27 12.87 -15.86
C ASN A 93 14.48 12.17 -14.74
N ILE A 94 13.61 11.23 -15.11
CA ILE A 94 12.82 10.45 -14.15
C ILE A 94 13.72 9.40 -13.48
N PHE A 95 14.59 8.75 -14.24
CA PHE A 95 15.59 7.83 -13.68
C PHE A 95 16.45 8.50 -12.60
N ASP A 96 17.01 9.68 -12.88
CA ASP A 96 17.85 10.39 -11.91
C ASP A 96 17.03 10.83 -10.68
N LEU A 97 15.76 11.22 -10.86
CA LEU A 97 14.84 11.46 -9.75
C LEU A 97 14.66 10.20 -8.88
N GLU A 98 14.31 9.06 -9.47
CA GLU A 98 14.06 7.82 -8.71
C GLU A 98 15.32 7.33 -7.98
N ILE A 99 16.50 7.41 -8.62
CA ILE A 99 17.77 7.08 -7.98
C ILE A 99 18.08 8.03 -6.81
N SER A 100 17.75 9.31 -6.94
CA SER A 100 17.94 10.29 -5.85
C SER A 100 17.01 10.05 -4.65
N VAL A 101 15.82 9.49 -4.90
CA VAL A 101 14.80 9.19 -3.89
C VAL A 101 15.10 7.89 -3.15
N LEU A 102 15.72 6.90 -3.80
CA LEU A 102 16.07 5.60 -3.22
C LEU A 102 16.78 5.68 -1.84
N PRO A 103 17.86 6.46 -1.65
CA PRO A 103 18.51 6.55 -0.34
C PRO A 103 17.61 7.16 0.74
N VAL A 104 16.68 8.06 0.37
CA VAL A 104 15.71 8.64 1.31
C VAL A 104 14.72 7.56 1.76
N ILE A 105 14.19 6.75 0.83
CA ILE A 105 13.29 5.64 1.15
C ILE A 105 13.98 4.62 2.06
N LEU A 106 15.23 4.27 1.78
CA LEU A 106 16.01 3.35 2.61
C LEU A 106 16.19 3.91 4.03
N ALA A 107 16.53 5.19 4.15
CA ALA A 107 16.66 5.86 5.45
C ALA A 107 15.31 5.89 6.20
N MET A 108 14.20 6.16 5.52
CA MET A 108 12.85 6.11 6.10
C MET A 108 12.50 4.71 6.62
N LYS A 109 12.77 3.66 5.83
CA LYS A 109 12.51 2.27 6.23
C LYS A 109 13.38 1.86 7.42
N GLN A 110 14.68 2.19 7.39
CA GLN A 110 15.60 1.91 8.49
C GLN A 110 15.21 2.65 9.76
N LYS A 111 14.83 3.93 9.65
CA LYS A 111 14.34 4.71 10.78
C LYS A 111 13.07 4.08 11.34
N GLY A 112 12.07 3.79 10.52
CA GLY A 112 10.76 3.33 10.95
C GLY A 112 10.02 4.36 11.82
N VAL A 113 8.88 3.99 12.39
CA VAL A 113 8.08 4.84 13.29
C VAL A 113 7.84 4.18 14.65
N ARG A 114 7.97 4.92 15.75
CA ARG A 114 7.66 4.44 17.11
C ARG A 114 6.16 4.26 17.29
N VAL A 115 5.78 3.23 18.04
CA VAL A 115 4.38 2.90 18.32
C VAL A 115 4.16 2.64 19.80
N ASP A 116 3.05 3.16 20.33
CA ASP A 116 2.54 2.87 21.66
C ASP A 116 1.78 1.53 21.68
N LEU A 117 2.49 0.45 22.02
CA LEU A 117 1.95 -0.91 22.01
C LEU A 117 0.89 -1.13 23.11
N GLU A 118 1.10 -0.57 24.29
CA GLU A 118 0.16 -0.70 25.41
C GLU A 118 -1.17 -0.02 25.09
N ARG A 119 -1.10 1.19 24.54
CA ARG A 119 -2.29 1.90 24.07
C ARG A 119 -2.96 1.20 22.91
N ALA A 120 -2.20 0.61 21.98
CA ALA A 120 -2.75 -0.16 20.87
C ALA A 120 -3.57 -1.36 21.37
N GLU A 121 -3.06 -2.14 22.32
CA GLU A 121 -3.76 -3.28 22.92
C GLU A 121 -5.01 -2.86 23.72
N THR A 122 -4.91 -1.75 24.45
CA THR A 122 -6.04 -1.19 25.20
C THR A 122 -7.14 -0.74 24.25
N LEU A 123 -6.79 0.06 23.23
CA LEU A 123 -7.72 0.54 22.22
C LEU A 123 -8.38 -0.62 21.45
N LYS A 124 -7.62 -1.68 21.14
CA LYS A 124 -8.17 -2.89 20.51
C LYS A 124 -9.31 -3.49 21.33
N LYS A 125 -9.11 -3.67 22.63
CA LYS A 125 -10.14 -4.22 23.54
C LYS A 125 -11.38 -3.34 23.60
N GLU A 126 -11.20 -2.03 23.67
CA GLU A 126 -12.30 -1.05 23.67
C GLU A 126 -13.11 -1.09 22.37
N LEU A 127 -12.44 -1.14 21.23
CA LEU A 127 -13.09 -1.20 19.92
C LEU A 127 -13.84 -2.52 19.72
N ILE A 128 -13.29 -3.66 20.16
CA ILE A 128 -14.01 -4.95 20.14
C ILE A 128 -15.29 -4.87 20.98
N LYS A 129 -15.24 -4.24 22.16
CA LYS A 129 -16.43 -4.04 23.00
C LYS A 129 -17.45 -3.13 22.31
N ARG A 130 -17.00 -2.05 21.68
CA ARG A 130 -17.85 -1.13 20.92
C ARG A 130 -18.51 -1.80 19.73
N GLU A 131 -17.77 -2.62 18.98
CA GLU A 131 -18.29 -3.41 17.87
C GLU A 131 -19.42 -4.32 18.36
N LYS A 132 -19.20 -5.08 19.43
CA LYS A 132 -20.22 -5.97 20.02
C LYS A 132 -21.49 -5.20 20.40
N ASN A 133 -21.36 -4.02 21.00
CA ASN A 133 -22.50 -3.17 21.36
C ASN A 133 -23.27 -2.69 20.11
N LEU A 134 -22.57 -2.31 19.04
CA LEU A 134 -23.21 -1.90 17.78
C LEU A 134 -23.95 -3.08 17.12
N ILE A 135 -23.33 -4.25 17.09
CA ILE A 135 -23.96 -5.48 16.60
C ILE A 135 -25.21 -5.81 17.41
N GLN A 136 -25.16 -5.71 18.74
CA GLN A 136 -26.34 -5.93 19.60
C GLN A 136 -27.48 -4.95 19.29
N LYS A 137 -27.17 -3.67 19.04
CA LYS A 137 -28.18 -2.69 18.60
C LYS A 137 -28.81 -3.06 17.26
N ILE A 138 -28.00 -3.46 16.27
CA ILE A 138 -28.50 -3.91 14.96
C ILE A 138 -29.42 -5.13 15.13
N LYS A 139 -29.03 -6.11 15.95
CA LYS A 139 -29.86 -7.28 16.25
C LYS A 139 -31.19 -6.88 16.90
N LYS A 140 -31.16 -5.97 17.87
CA LYS A 140 -32.35 -5.49 18.57
C LYS A 140 -33.30 -4.73 17.64
N GLU A 141 -32.78 -3.87 16.77
CA GLU A 141 -33.60 -3.09 15.83
C GLU A 141 -34.22 -3.98 14.75
N SER A 142 -33.44 -4.90 14.18
CA SER A 142 -33.90 -5.74 13.06
C SER A 142 -34.61 -7.03 13.47
N GLY A 143 -34.49 -7.47 14.73
CA GLY A 143 -34.97 -8.78 15.19
C GLY A 143 -34.18 -9.97 14.66
N VAL A 144 -33.08 -9.75 13.90
CA VAL A 144 -32.24 -10.82 13.35
C VAL A 144 -31.23 -11.28 14.41
N PRO A 145 -31.17 -12.59 14.75
CA PRO A 145 -30.31 -13.08 15.85
C PRO A 145 -28.82 -13.10 15.48
N GLU A 146 -28.49 -13.28 14.21
CA GLU A 146 -27.12 -13.39 13.71
C GLU A 146 -26.83 -12.37 12.63
N VAL A 147 -25.85 -11.49 12.90
CA VAL A 147 -25.44 -10.42 12.01
C VAL A 147 -23.95 -10.55 11.76
N GLN A 148 -23.59 -10.86 10.51
CA GLN A 148 -22.23 -10.90 10.00
C GLN A 148 -22.00 -9.66 9.14
N LEU A 149 -21.23 -8.70 9.66
CA LEU A 149 -21.09 -7.37 9.07
C LEU A 149 -20.59 -7.39 7.62
N TRP A 150 -19.72 -8.33 7.27
CA TRP A 150 -19.09 -8.41 5.95
C TRP A 150 -19.81 -9.35 4.97
N ALA A 151 -20.79 -10.13 5.43
CA ALA A 151 -21.56 -11.03 4.58
C ALA A 151 -22.79 -10.33 4.01
N ALA A 152 -22.82 -10.11 2.69
CA ALA A 152 -23.95 -9.47 2.01
C ALA A 152 -25.28 -10.17 2.31
N ASN A 153 -25.30 -11.51 2.34
CA ASN A 153 -26.50 -12.29 2.68
C ASN A 153 -26.99 -12.05 4.11
N SER A 154 -26.10 -11.79 5.06
CA SER A 154 -26.49 -11.47 6.43
C SER A 154 -27.11 -10.08 6.50
N LEU A 155 -26.54 -9.09 5.81
CA LEU A 155 -27.11 -7.74 5.77
C LEU A 155 -28.44 -7.68 5.00
N SER A 156 -28.61 -8.48 3.95
CA SER A 156 -29.91 -8.65 3.28
C SER A 156 -31.00 -9.04 4.26
N LYS A 157 -30.75 -10.04 5.13
CA LYS A 157 -31.74 -10.46 6.15
C LYS A 157 -32.11 -9.31 7.10
N VAL A 158 -31.14 -8.48 7.47
CA VAL A 158 -31.37 -7.29 8.32
C VAL A 158 -32.26 -6.27 7.61
N PHE A 159 -31.96 -5.97 6.34
CA PHE A 159 -32.75 -5.03 5.55
C PHE A 159 -34.15 -5.57 5.25
N ASP A 160 -34.28 -6.86 4.96
CA ASP A 160 -35.55 -7.54 4.71
C ASP A 160 -36.47 -7.56 5.93
N ALA A 161 -35.92 -7.86 7.12
CA ALA A 161 -36.69 -7.86 8.36
C ALA A 161 -37.27 -6.47 8.68
N LEU A 162 -36.55 -5.41 8.29
CA LEU A 162 -36.96 -4.02 8.42
C LEU A 162 -37.72 -3.48 7.21
N LYS A 163 -37.95 -4.31 6.17
CA LYS A 163 -38.62 -3.94 4.92
C LYS A 163 -37.96 -2.74 4.21
N LEU A 164 -36.63 -2.66 4.27
CA LEU A 164 -35.84 -1.60 3.66
C LEU A 164 -35.48 -1.92 2.22
N THR A 165 -35.48 -0.89 1.36
CA THR A 165 -35.13 -1.02 -0.05
C THR A 165 -33.63 -1.07 -0.27
N TYR A 166 -33.17 -2.01 -1.08
CA TYR A 166 -31.79 -2.09 -1.56
C TYR A 166 -31.75 -2.80 -2.92
N THR A 167 -30.66 -2.59 -3.67
CA THR A 167 -30.52 -3.17 -5.01
C THR A 167 -30.19 -4.66 -4.91
N ARG A 168 -31.07 -5.50 -5.48
CA ARG A 168 -30.81 -6.93 -5.71
C ARG A 168 -30.47 -7.14 -7.18
N PRO A 169 -29.22 -7.44 -7.53
CA PRO A 169 -28.86 -7.69 -8.92
C PRO A 169 -29.51 -9.02 -9.39
N PRO A 170 -29.86 -9.15 -10.69
CA PRO A 170 -30.41 -10.39 -11.26
C PRO A 170 -29.50 -11.62 -11.05
N THR A 171 -28.19 -11.39 -11.01
CA THR A 171 -27.17 -12.38 -10.70
C THR A 171 -26.19 -11.79 -9.67
N GLY A 172 -25.75 -12.62 -8.72
CA GLY A 172 -24.77 -12.23 -7.69
C GLY A 172 -25.39 -11.73 -6.38
N LEU A 173 -24.52 -11.21 -5.51
CA LEU A 173 -24.89 -10.75 -4.17
C LEU A 173 -25.23 -9.26 -4.17
N PRO A 174 -26.18 -8.82 -3.33
CA PRO A 174 -26.44 -7.40 -3.15
C PRO A 174 -25.21 -6.68 -2.58
N SER A 175 -25.05 -5.41 -2.98
CA SER A 175 -23.89 -4.61 -2.59
C SER A 175 -24.25 -3.60 -1.52
N PHE A 176 -23.69 -3.78 -0.33
CA PHE A 176 -23.80 -2.83 0.78
C PHE A 176 -22.51 -2.01 0.86
N THR A 177 -22.25 -1.15 -0.13
CA THR A 177 -21.03 -0.32 -0.15
C THR A 177 -21.04 0.71 0.98
N LYS A 178 -19.88 1.31 1.27
CA LYS A 178 -19.80 2.44 2.22
C LYS A 178 -20.73 3.57 1.80
N ALA A 179 -20.71 3.95 0.52
CA ALA A 179 -21.55 5.02 -0.03
C ALA A 179 -23.05 4.69 0.08
N PHE A 180 -23.45 3.45 -0.19
CA PHE A 180 -24.83 3.01 0.00
C PHE A 180 -25.27 3.17 1.46
N LEU A 181 -24.49 2.64 2.41
CA LEU A 181 -24.82 2.71 3.83
C LEU A 181 -24.83 4.15 4.36
N GLU A 182 -23.93 4.99 3.86
CA GLU A 182 -23.83 6.41 4.24
C GLU A 182 -25.04 7.23 3.78
N ASN A 183 -25.53 7.00 2.56
CA ASN A 183 -26.65 7.72 1.98
C ASN A 183 -28.03 7.14 2.35
N HIS A 184 -28.07 6.01 3.05
CA HIS A 184 -29.33 5.38 3.44
C HIS A 184 -29.96 6.11 4.64
N SER A 185 -31.27 6.38 4.55
CA SER A 185 -32.01 7.17 5.55
C SER A 185 -32.23 6.43 6.88
N HIS A 186 -32.35 5.10 6.84
CA HIS A 186 -32.64 4.31 8.04
C HIS A 186 -31.44 4.20 9.01
N PRO A 187 -31.63 4.41 10.33
CA PRO A 187 -30.54 4.37 11.33
C PRO A 187 -29.70 3.09 11.33
N VAL A 188 -30.32 1.92 11.09
CA VAL A 188 -29.61 0.63 11.02
C VAL A 188 -28.44 0.62 10.03
N ALA A 189 -28.55 1.37 8.92
CA ALA A 189 -27.48 1.45 7.92
C ALA A 189 -26.25 2.18 8.48
N GLN A 190 -26.47 3.24 9.26
CA GLN A 190 -25.41 3.96 9.97
C GLN A 190 -24.80 3.10 11.09
N LEU A 191 -25.61 2.29 11.79
CA LEU A 191 -25.10 1.32 12.77
C LEU A 191 -24.19 0.28 12.10
N ILE A 192 -24.60 -0.29 10.96
CA ILE A 192 -23.79 -1.24 10.19
C ILE A 192 -22.50 -0.58 9.70
N ARG A 193 -22.58 0.64 9.17
CA ARG A 193 -21.42 1.42 8.73
C ARG A 193 -20.43 1.62 9.87
N GLY A 194 -20.91 2.12 11.02
CA GLY A 194 -20.08 2.32 12.20
C GLY A 194 -19.47 1.02 12.73
N ALA A 195 -20.24 -0.07 12.73
CA ALA A 195 -19.74 -1.38 13.16
C ALA A 195 -18.63 -1.90 12.24
N ARG A 196 -18.78 -1.78 10.91
CA ARG A 196 -17.72 -2.14 9.94
C ARG A 196 -16.47 -1.29 10.10
N GLU A 197 -16.63 0.00 10.40
CA GLU A 197 -15.51 0.91 10.57
C GLU A 197 -14.72 0.58 11.85
N VAL A 198 -15.41 0.36 12.96
CA VAL A 198 -14.80 -0.12 14.21
C VAL A 198 -14.14 -1.49 13.99
N ASN A 199 -14.82 -2.42 13.33
CA ASN A 199 -14.28 -3.74 13.02
C ASN A 199 -12.97 -3.64 12.22
N LYS A 200 -12.98 -2.91 11.10
CA LYS A 200 -11.78 -2.70 10.27
C LYS A 200 -10.66 -2.04 11.07
N THR A 201 -11.00 -1.12 11.98
CA THR A 201 -10.02 -0.46 12.83
C THR A 201 -9.23 -1.44 13.69
N HIS A 202 -9.92 -2.26 14.50
CA HIS A 202 -9.19 -3.17 15.38
C HIS A 202 -8.62 -4.38 14.63
N SER A 203 -9.36 -4.96 13.69
CA SER A 203 -8.98 -6.22 13.00
C SER A 203 -7.99 -6.06 11.86
N THR A 204 -7.97 -4.90 11.20
CA THR A 204 -7.08 -4.66 10.07
C THR A 204 -5.93 -3.75 10.48
N PHE A 205 -6.23 -2.59 11.09
CA PHE A 205 -5.18 -1.61 11.38
C PHE A 205 -4.40 -1.95 12.64
N ILE A 206 -5.08 -2.10 13.79
CA ILE A 206 -4.38 -2.35 15.06
C ILE A 206 -3.72 -3.74 15.06
N ASP A 207 -4.41 -4.77 14.57
CA ASP A 207 -3.81 -6.10 14.43
C ASP A 207 -2.58 -6.11 13.50
N SER A 208 -2.60 -5.34 12.41
CA SER A 208 -1.45 -5.23 11.53
C SER A 208 -0.29 -4.47 12.17
N ILE A 209 -0.57 -3.42 12.96
CA ILE A 209 0.43 -2.74 13.79
C ILE A 209 1.10 -3.72 14.75
N LEU A 210 0.31 -4.45 15.54
CA LEU A 210 0.82 -5.40 16.54
C LEU A 210 1.59 -6.57 15.91
N LYS A 211 1.18 -7.02 14.71
CA LYS A 211 1.82 -8.11 13.99
C LYS A 211 3.18 -7.72 13.39
N HIS A 212 3.32 -6.47 12.95
CA HIS A 212 4.48 -6.01 12.18
C HIS A 212 5.38 -5.05 12.95
N GLU A 213 5.12 -4.84 14.23
CA GLU A 213 6.05 -4.14 15.11
C GLU A 213 7.30 -4.99 15.36
N HIS A 214 8.43 -4.30 15.52
CA HIS A 214 9.68 -4.87 15.98
C HIS A 214 10.29 -3.90 17.01
N ASN A 215 10.37 -4.33 18.27
CA ASN A 215 10.91 -3.55 19.38
C ASN A 215 10.24 -2.17 19.54
N GLY A 216 8.91 -2.11 19.46
CA GLY A 216 8.12 -0.88 19.61
C GLY A 216 8.17 0.04 18.39
N ARG A 217 8.61 -0.47 17.23
CA ARG A 217 8.75 0.29 16.00
C ARG A 217 8.18 -0.46 14.80
N ILE A 218 7.66 0.29 13.83
CA ILE A 218 7.20 -0.24 12.55
C ILE A 218 8.16 0.17 11.45
N HIS A 219 8.66 -0.83 10.71
CA HIS A 219 9.53 -0.67 9.55
C HIS A 219 8.77 -1.06 8.28
N ALA A 220 7.78 -0.25 7.91
CA ALA A 220 6.89 -0.56 6.79
C ALA A 220 7.67 -0.79 5.49
N GLU A 221 7.19 -1.74 4.68
CA GLU A 221 7.73 -2.00 3.35
C GLU A 221 7.29 -0.90 2.40
N ILE A 222 8.22 -0.02 2.02
CA ILE A 222 8.00 1.06 1.05
C ILE A 222 8.45 0.58 -0.32
N ARG A 223 7.52 0.51 -1.27
CA ARG A 223 7.80 0.19 -2.67
C ARG A 223 7.74 1.46 -3.49
N GLN A 224 8.87 1.78 -4.12
CA GLN A 224 9.05 2.98 -4.91
C GLN A 224 8.26 2.92 -6.22
N LEU A 225 8.48 1.84 -6.98
CA LEU A 225 7.83 1.58 -8.26
C LEU A 225 7.17 0.19 -8.28
N LYS A 226 6.49 -0.12 -9.37
CA LYS A 226 6.00 -1.46 -9.68
C LYS A 226 7.17 -2.46 -9.69
N GLY A 227 6.94 -3.65 -9.16
CA GLY A 227 7.91 -4.73 -9.16
C GLY A 227 7.26 -6.06 -8.79
N GLU A 228 8.10 -7.05 -8.55
CA GLU A 228 7.68 -8.43 -8.26
C GLU A 228 6.79 -8.52 -7.01
N SER A 229 7.14 -7.76 -5.97
CA SER A 229 6.48 -7.84 -4.66
C SER A 229 5.32 -6.86 -4.50
N GLY A 230 4.92 -6.12 -5.55
CA GLY A 230 3.87 -5.11 -5.51
C GLY A 230 4.28 -3.79 -6.17
N GLY A 231 3.85 -2.66 -5.62
CA GLY A 231 4.09 -1.35 -6.23
C GLY A 231 2.95 -0.89 -7.12
N THR A 232 2.97 0.38 -7.52
CA THR A 232 1.93 0.96 -8.38
C THR A 232 2.49 1.24 -9.77
N VAL A 233 1.63 1.07 -10.78
CA VAL A 233 1.93 1.43 -12.17
C VAL A 233 1.94 2.95 -12.37
N THR A 234 1.33 3.71 -11.46
CA THR A 234 1.21 5.17 -11.56
C THR A 234 2.43 5.93 -11.05
N GLY A 235 3.49 5.23 -10.63
CA GLY A 235 4.68 5.82 -10.00
C GLY A 235 4.46 6.29 -8.56
N ARG A 236 3.31 6.01 -7.95
CA ARG A 236 3.09 6.32 -6.52
C ARG A 236 3.79 5.30 -5.63
N LEU A 237 4.39 5.80 -4.55
CA LEU A 237 4.83 4.95 -3.45
C LEU A 237 3.66 4.10 -2.95
N SER A 238 3.93 2.85 -2.63
CA SER A 238 2.99 1.99 -1.91
C SER A 238 3.62 1.42 -0.66
N MET A 239 2.82 1.25 0.39
CA MET A 239 3.28 0.69 1.66
C MET A 239 2.57 -0.61 2.03
N SER A 240 3.29 -1.54 2.65
CA SER A 240 2.70 -2.75 3.27
C SER A 240 3.41 -3.14 4.56
N ASN A 241 2.81 -4.07 5.29
CA ASN A 241 3.37 -4.67 6.52
C ASN A 241 3.80 -3.62 7.57
N PRO A 242 2.91 -2.70 8.00
CA PRO A 242 1.52 -2.45 7.58
C PRO A 242 1.41 -1.35 6.51
N ASN A 243 0.23 -1.20 5.91
CA ASN A 243 -0.03 -0.09 4.97
C ASN A 243 -0.34 1.22 5.73
N LEU A 244 0.69 2.01 5.99
CA LEU A 244 0.57 3.29 6.71
C LEU A 244 -0.15 4.39 5.91
N GLN A 245 -0.24 4.27 4.58
CA GLN A 245 -0.98 5.22 3.74
C GLN A 245 -2.50 5.10 3.94
N GLN A 246 -2.97 3.94 4.37
CA GLN A 246 -4.39 3.67 4.56
C GLN A 246 -4.90 3.99 5.97
N VAL A 247 -4.03 4.49 6.87
CA VAL A 247 -4.43 4.88 8.23
C VAL A 247 -5.55 5.93 8.15
N PRO A 248 -6.74 5.66 8.73
CA PRO A 248 -7.89 6.56 8.62
C PRO A 248 -7.56 8.00 9.04
N ALA A 249 -7.86 8.97 8.16
CA ALA A 249 -7.67 10.39 8.44
C ALA A 249 -9.00 11.16 8.58
N ARG A 250 -10.04 10.78 7.81
CA ARG A 250 -11.28 11.55 7.69
C ARG A 250 -12.33 11.26 8.78
N ASN A 251 -12.21 10.16 9.52
CA ASN A 251 -13.12 9.89 10.62
C ASN A 251 -12.68 10.69 11.86
N LYS A 252 -13.54 11.62 12.30
CA LYS A 252 -13.27 12.56 13.40
C LYS A 252 -13.01 11.88 14.76
N GLU A 253 -13.46 10.65 14.94
CA GLU A 253 -13.30 9.91 16.19
C GLU A 253 -12.22 8.82 16.06
N ILE A 254 -12.34 7.95 15.07
CA ILE A 254 -11.46 6.80 14.87
C ILE A 254 -10.08 7.21 14.34
N GLY A 255 -10.01 8.22 13.47
CA GLY A 255 -8.76 8.67 12.87
C GLY A 255 -7.76 9.16 13.92
N PRO A 256 -8.14 10.11 14.80
CA PRO A 256 -7.28 10.56 15.89
C PRO A 256 -6.83 9.43 16.82
N LEU A 257 -7.72 8.47 17.14
CA LEU A 257 -7.39 7.34 18.01
C LEU A 257 -6.26 6.47 17.42
N ILE A 258 -6.35 6.10 16.14
CA ILE A 258 -5.31 5.28 15.49
C ILE A 258 -4.02 6.09 15.31
N ARG A 259 -4.12 7.35 14.85
CA ARG A 259 -2.93 8.19 14.61
C ARG A 259 -2.17 8.47 15.90
N SER A 260 -2.87 8.55 17.04
CA SER A 260 -2.25 8.72 18.36
C SER A 260 -1.44 7.52 18.85
N LEU A 261 -1.52 6.37 18.16
CA LEU A 261 -0.65 5.23 18.43
C LEU A 261 0.78 5.46 17.92
N PHE A 262 0.98 6.35 16.95
CA PHE A 262 2.30 6.67 16.42
C PHE A 262 2.93 7.81 17.22
N LEU A 263 4.13 7.56 17.74
CA LEU A 263 4.84 8.47 18.63
C LEU A 263 6.01 9.15 17.87
N PRO A 264 6.25 10.45 18.11
CA PRO A 264 7.48 11.08 17.62
C PRO A 264 8.70 10.47 18.34
N GLU A 265 9.92 10.74 17.87
CA GLU A 265 11.12 10.39 18.65
C GLU A 265 11.14 11.15 19.99
N GLU A 266 11.97 10.69 20.92
CA GLU A 266 12.07 11.30 22.25
C GLU A 266 12.57 12.74 22.15
N GLY A 267 11.82 13.67 22.73
CA GLY A 267 12.12 15.10 22.64
C GLY A 267 11.73 15.75 21.31
N GLU A 268 11.15 15.01 20.36
CA GLU A 268 10.70 15.53 19.07
C GLU A 268 9.17 15.74 19.01
N GLN A 269 8.74 16.46 17.98
CA GLN A 269 7.32 16.71 17.68
C GLN A 269 6.99 16.25 16.25
N TRP A 270 5.74 15.89 16.02
CA TRP A 270 5.26 15.61 14.67
C TRP A 270 5.18 16.88 13.83
N CYS A 271 5.74 16.83 12.62
CA CYS A 271 5.51 17.81 11.57
C CYS A 271 4.74 17.12 10.43
N SER A 272 3.72 17.79 9.90
CA SER A 272 2.93 17.31 8.77
C SER A 272 2.94 18.37 7.68
N ALA A 273 3.48 18.03 6.51
CA ALA A 273 3.41 18.83 5.30
C ALA A 273 2.58 18.06 4.27
N ASP A 274 1.55 18.69 3.73
CA ASP A 274 0.63 18.10 2.76
C ASP A 274 0.41 19.07 1.60
N PHE A 275 0.37 18.54 0.38
CA PHE A 275 0.07 19.35 -0.79
C PHE A 275 -1.44 19.53 -0.94
N SER A 276 -1.92 20.75 -0.69
CA SER A 276 -3.33 21.11 -0.83
C SER A 276 -3.82 20.86 -2.26
N GLN A 277 -4.66 19.83 -2.43
CA GLN A 277 -5.36 19.52 -3.68
C GLN A 277 -4.40 19.38 -4.90
N GLN A 278 -3.26 18.70 -4.70
CA GLN A 278 -2.25 18.53 -5.76
C GLN A 278 -2.83 17.99 -7.08
N GLU A 279 -3.70 16.97 -7.01
CA GLU A 279 -4.29 16.34 -8.19
C GLU A 279 -5.20 17.31 -8.98
N PRO A 280 -6.20 17.98 -8.37
CA PRO A 280 -6.96 19.05 -9.02
C PRO A 280 -6.08 20.15 -9.61
N ARG A 281 -5.04 20.59 -8.89
CA ARG A 281 -4.13 21.64 -9.39
C ARG A 281 -3.37 21.21 -10.65
N ILE A 282 -2.87 19.97 -10.68
CA ILE A 282 -2.21 19.41 -11.87
C ILE A 282 -3.21 19.30 -13.03
N LEU A 283 -4.43 18.84 -12.77
CA LEU A 283 -5.49 18.76 -13.78
C LEU A 283 -5.79 20.15 -14.37
N THR A 284 -5.98 21.16 -13.52
CA THR A 284 -6.23 22.54 -13.94
C THR A 284 -5.07 23.09 -14.77
N HIS A 285 -3.82 22.82 -14.38
CA HIS A 285 -2.64 23.23 -15.16
C HIS A 285 -2.70 22.70 -16.60
N TYR A 286 -2.89 21.40 -16.77
CA TYR A 286 -2.95 20.79 -18.11
C TYR A 286 -4.21 21.19 -18.88
N ALA A 287 -5.35 21.34 -18.21
CA ALA A 287 -6.59 21.80 -18.84
C ALA A 287 -6.45 23.23 -19.39
N SER A 288 -5.81 24.12 -18.62
CA SER A 288 -5.51 25.49 -19.05
C SER A 288 -4.54 25.51 -20.23
N ARG A 289 -3.44 24.73 -20.18
CA ARG A 289 -2.50 24.63 -21.31
C ARG A 289 -3.15 24.09 -22.60
N SER A 290 -4.12 23.19 -22.45
CA SER A 290 -4.89 22.61 -23.56
C SER A 290 -6.10 23.46 -23.98
N ARG A 291 -6.33 24.62 -23.33
CA ARG A 291 -7.41 25.58 -23.62
C ARG A 291 -8.82 24.97 -23.50
N TYR A 292 -9.03 24.11 -22.50
CA TYR A 292 -10.38 23.67 -22.16
C TYR A 292 -11.21 24.82 -21.58
N GLU A 293 -12.47 24.90 -21.97
CA GLU A 293 -13.40 25.93 -21.49
C GLU A 293 -13.54 25.87 -19.95
N GLY A 294 -13.48 27.04 -19.30
CA GLY A 294 -13.57 27.18 -17.85
C GLY A 294 -12.28 26.86 -17.07
N ALA A 295 -11.23 26.33 -17.71
CA ALA A 295 -9.99 25.97 -17.02
C ALA A 295 -9.21 27.20 -16.50
N GLU A 296 -9.22 28.31 -17.23
CA GLU A 296 -8.57 29.56 -16.80
C GLU A 296 -9.25 30.14 -15.56
N THR A 297 -10.58 30.14 -15.50
CA THR A 297 -11.33 30.58 -14.31
C THR A 297 -10.95 29.78 -13.06
N ILE A 298 -10.78 28.45 -13.20
CA ILE A 298 -10.35 27.60 -12.09
C ILE A 298 -8.88 27.87 -11.73
N ALA A 299 -8.02 28.13 -12.72
CA ALA A 299 -6.62 28.46 -12.49
C ALA A 299 -6.48 29.78 -11.73
N ASP A 300 -7.24 30.81 -12.12
CA ASP A 300 -7.28 32.10 -11.45
C ASP A 300 -7.79 31.96 -10.02
N ALA A 301 -8.85 31.18 -9.79
CA ALA A 301 -9.33 30.90 -8.43
C ALA A 301 -8.25 30.25 -7.53
N TYR A 302 -7.39 29.38 -8.09
CA TYR A 302 -6.26 28.82 -7.35
C TYR A 302 -5.14 29.82 -7.07
N ASN A 303 -4.91 30.78 -7.97
CA ASN A 303 -3.88 31.83 -7.83
C ASN A 303 -4.31 32.91 -6.85
N ASP A 304 -5.60 33.26 -6.86
CA ASP A 304 -6.19 34.27 -5.99
C ASP A 304 -6.43 33.75 -4.56
N GLY A 305 -6.37 32.43 -4.36
CA GLY A 305 -6.56 31.77 -3.07
C GLY A 305 -8.03 31.49 -2.72
N ASP A 306 -8.94 31.69 -3.67
CA ASP A 306 -10.38 31.54 -3.52
C ASP A 306 -10.89 30.11 -3.80
N ALA A 307 -10.01 29.22 -4.29
CA ALA A 307 -10.35 27.83 -4.56
C ALA A 307 -10.27 26.95 -3.30
N ASP A 308 -11.44 26.69 -2.68
CA ASP A 308 -11.63 25.64 -1.68
C ASP A 308 -12.67 24.62 -2.19
N PHE A 309 -12.23 23.76 -3.11
CA PHE A 309 -13.03 22.67 -3.69
C PHE A 309 -12.96 21.38 -2.87
#